data_AF-A0A7C2WAH8-F1
#
_entry.id   AF-A0A7C2WAH8-F1
#
_cell.length_a   1.000
_cell.length_b   1.000
_cell.length_c   1.000
_cell.angle_alpha   90.00
_cell.angle_beta   90.00
_cell.angle_gamma   90.00
#
_symmetry.space_group_name_H-M   'P 1'
#
loop_
_entity.id
_entity.type
_entity.pdbx_description
1 polymer ?
#
loop_
_entity_poly.entity_id
_entity_poly.type
_entity_poly.pdbx_seq_one_letter_code
_entity_poly.pdbx_strand_id
1 'polypeptide(L)'
;TPAELYAGTAVRVDITVRNTGEVDLLTQGPPPGFTYDENQSFESAGYSKIEGRFRVGVDFEGNTGIPNPFRWGLPDRLPPGQETTVTGFIRLRSIRHWRFSASLVQEFVRYQQQGVFPQDVVTLPAPTSPVPASSNPNMVYFPETQHNVPRIFYDYWQANGGLERFGYPLTEPFPEVSLTDGNTYLTQYFERARFEHHPEFAGTQFEVLLGLLGSERTAGRRQEPPFQPVPPPSDPDVDYFPETGHTLRGLFRQYWWQNGGLPIFGYPISEEFEEQSKTDGQVYVVQYFERNRFEWHPEFAGTRYEVLLGHLAREMLIDRGWL
;
A
#
# COMPACT_ATOMS: atom_id res chain seq x y z
N THR A 1 -23.21 10.67 -5.33
CA THR A 1 -22.99 9.90 -4.09
C THR A 1 -21.58 10.18 -3.64
N PRO A 2 -21.35 10.48 -2.34
CA PRO A 2 -19.99 10.64 -1.83
C PRO A 2 -19.15 9.39 -2.14
N ALA A 3 -17.85 9.57 -2.36
CA ALA A 3 -16.96 8.42 -2.42
C ALA A 3 -16.82 7.83 -1.01
N GLU A 4 -17.03 6.51 -0.88
CA GLU A 4 -16.85 5.80 0.39
C GLU A 4 -15.47 5.16 0.43
N LEU A 5 -14.78 5.32 1.56
CA LEU A 5 -13.55 4.59 1.87
C LEU A 5 -13.54 4.19 3.34
N TYR A 6 -12.59 3.37 3.72
CA TYR A 6 -12.44 2.87 5.09
C TYR A 6 -11.37 3.68 5.81
N ALA A 7 -11.65 4.10 7.04
CA ALA A 7 -10.70 4.83 7.87
C ALA A 7 -9.37 4.06 7.93
N GLY A 8 -8.24 4.71 7.67
CA GLY A 8 -6.90 4.11 7.58
C GLY A 8 -6.45 3.79 6.15
N THR A 9 -7.34 3.83 5.15
CA THR A 9 -6.96 3.76 3.73
C THR A 9 -6.65 5.15 3.16
N ALA A 10 -5.99 5.17 2.00
CA ALA A 10 -5.67 6.40 1.30
C ALA A 10 -6.79 6.82 0.34
N VAL A 11 -7.11 8.12 0.36
CA VAL A 11 -7.87 8.79 -0.69
C VAL A 11 -6.91 9.22 -1.78
N ARG A 12 -7.18 8.84 -3.04
CA ARG A 12 -6.50 9.37 -4.22
C ARG A 12 -7.09 10.74 -4.59
N VAL A 13 -6.20 11.71 -4.79
CA VAL A 13 -6.52 13.07 -5.20
C VAL A 13 -5.86 13.34 -6.54
N ASP A 14 -6.65 13.58 -7.59
CA ASP A 14 -6.17 13.99 -8.90
C ASP A 14 -6.59 15.43 -9.20
N ILE A 15 -5.62 16.32 -9.44
CA ILE A 15 -5.86 17.73 -9.77
C ILE A 15 -5.14 18.06 -11.08
N THR A 16 -5.90 18.41 -12.12
CA THR A 16 -5.35 18.88 -13.40
C THR A 16 -5.13 20.38 -13.37
N VAL A 17 -3.90 20.81 -13.67
CA VAL A 17 -3.49 22.21 -13.76
C VAL A 17 -3.15 22.52 -15.21
N ARG A 18 -3.76 23.59 -15.74
CA ARG A 18 -3.44 24.14 -17.06
C ARG A 18 -2.83 25.53 -16.91
N ASN A 19 -1.67 25.76 -17.53
CA ASN A 19 -1.05 27.07 -17.54
C ASN A 19 -1.65 27.93 -18.66
N THR A 20 -2.47 28.91 -18.29
CA THR A 20 -3.06 29.88 -19.23
C THR A 20 -2.31 31.22 -19.27
N GLY A 21 -1.19 31.34 -18.54
CA GLY A 21 -0.37 32.54 -18.48
C GLY A 21 0.73 32.56 -19.54
N GLU A 22 1.65 33.52 -19.41
CA GLU A 22 2.76 33.74 -20.36
C GLU A 22 4.13 33.25 -19.83
N VAL A 23 4.19 32.79 -18.58
CA VAL A 23 5.44 32.35 -17.93
C VAL A 23 5.31 30.91 -17.43
N ASP A 24 6.45 30.24 -17.30
CA ASP A 24 6.53 28.89 -16.71
C ASP A 24 6.04 28.90 -15.25
N LEU A 25 5.22 27.91 -14.89
CA LEU A 25 4.90 27.67 -13.48
C LEU A 25 5.99 26.80 -12.88
N LEU A 26 6.87 27.42 -12.11
CA LEU A 26 7.92 26.69 -11.40
C LEU A 26 7.37 26.09 -10.10
N THR A 27 7.70 24.83 -9.85
CA THR A 27 7.17 24.04 -8.73
C THR A 27 8.28 23.63 -7.74
N GLN A 28 7.89 22.96 -6.67
CA GLN A 28 8.77 22.25 -5.75
C GLN A 28 8.01 21.11 -5.04
N GLY A 29 8.73 20.24 -4.33
CA GLY A 29 8.15 19.12 -3.61
C GLY A 29 7.16 19.50 -2.49
N PRO A 30 6.41 18.51 -1.96
CA PRO A 30 6.51 17.08 -2.29
C PRO A 30 6.10 16.80 -3.73
N PRO A 31 6.75 15.82 -4.38
CA PRO A 31 6.37 15.41 -5.73
C PRO A 31 4.97 14.76 -5.72
N PRO A 32 4.33 14.65 -6.89
CA PRO A 32 3.19 13.75 -7.08
C PRO A 32 3.49 12.35 -6.51
N GLY A 33 2.45 11.70 -5.99
CA GLY A 33 2.52 10.38 -5.34
C GLY A 33 2.78 10.42 -3.83
N PHE A 34 3.14 11.57 -3.26
CA PHE A 34 3.31 11.68 -1.81
C PHE A 34 2.00 11.46 -1.05
N THR A 35 2.07 10.71 0.06
CA THR A 35 0.92 10.44 0.93
C THR A 35 1.02 11.23 2.22
N TYR A 36 0.00 12.02 2.53
CA TYR A 36 -0.17 12.67 3.83
C TYR A 36 -0.98 11.79 4.79
N ASP A 37 -0.67 11.78 6.08
CA ASP A 37 -1.62 11.38 7.12
C ASP A 37 -2.57 12.56 7.45
N GLU A 38 -3.82 12.28 7.85
CA GLU A 38 -4.87 13.28 8.12
C GLU A 38 -4.42 14.47 8.98
N ASN A 39 -3.60 14.22 10.00
CA ASN A 39 -3.14 15.23 10.95
C ASN A 39 -1.87 15.97 10.51
N GLN A 40 -1.35 15.67 9.32
CA GLN A 40 -0.19 16.36 8.77
C GLN A 40 -0.59 17.60 7.97
N SER A 41 0.35 18.54 7.90
CA SER A 41 0.39 19.59 6.91
C SER A 41 1.65 19.43 6.05
N PHE A 42 1.72 20.21 4.97
CA PHE A 42 2.91 20.38 4.16
C PHE A 42 4.18 20.63 5.00
N GLU A 43 4.08 21.50 6.01
CA GLU A 43 5.22 21.86 6.86
C GLU A 43 5.57 20.73 7.84
N SER A 44 4.58 20.11 8.47
CA SER A 44 4.83 19.01 9.42
C SER A 44 5.32 17.74 8.72
N ALA A 45 5.10 17.61 7.41
CA ALA A 45 5.68 16.58 6.55
C ALA A 45 7.15 16.86 6.17
N GLY A 46 7.76 17.96 6.68
CA GLY A 46 9.18 18.27 6.54
C GLY A 46 9.53 19.09 5.30
N TYR A 47 8.54 19.65 4.59
CA TYR A 47 8.79 20.47 3.42
C TYR A 47 8.78 21.96 3.74
N SER A 48 9.73 22.69 3.17
CA SER A 48 9.87 24.14 3.33
C SER A 48 9.21 24.91 2.19
N LYS A 49 8.63 26.08 2.47
CA LYS A 49 8.07 26.95 1.44
C LYS A 49 9.16 27.78 0.77
N ILE A 50 9.20 27.78 -0.55
CA ILE A 50 10.03 28.68 -1.36
C ILE A 50 9.08 29.64 -2.08
N GLU A 51 9.38 30.93 -1.96
CA GLU A 51 8.60 32.00 -2.58
C GLU A 51 8.42 31.81 -4.09
N GLY A 52 7.22 32.10 -4.56
CA GLY A 52 6.85 32.07 -5.97
C GLY A 52 6.59 30.68 -6.55
N ARG A 53 6.82 29.59 -5.81
CA ARG A 53 6.59 28.22 -6.30
C ARG A 53 5.10 27.86 -6.32
N PHE A 54 4.69 27.19 -7.38
CA PHE A 54 3.32 26.74 -7.59
C PHE A 54 3.08 25.36 -7.00
N ARG A 55 1.90 25.16 -6.41
CA ARG A 55 1.43 23.88 -5.89
C ARG A 55 -0.08 23.78 -5.99
N VAL A 56 -0.58 22.56 -6.11
CA VAL A 56 -1.97 22.26 -5.82
C VAL A 56 -2.12 22.03 -4.32
N GLY A 57 -3.21 22.52 -3.74
CA GLY A 57 -3.54 22.36 -2.34
C GLY A 57 -4.94 21.78 -2.18
N VAL A 58 -5.14 20.95 -1.15
CA VAL A 58 -6.46 20.46 -0.74
C VAL A 58 -6.76 20.97 0.65
N ASP A 59 -7.94 21.54 0.80
CA ASP A 59 -8.54 21.96 2.07
C ASP A 59 -9.86 21.22 2.30
N PHE A 60 -10.44 21.34 3.49
CA PHE A 60 -11.71 20.71 3.83
C PHE A 60 -12.61 21.63 4.67
N GLU A 61 -13.91 21.42 4.54
CA GLU A 61 -14.91 22.15 5.31
C GLU A 61 -14.73 21.94 6.83
N GLY A 62 -14.75 23.06 7.56
CA GLY A 62 -14.53 23.08 9.00
C GLY A 62 -13.06 23.03 9.42
N ASN A 63 -12.09 23.08 8.49
CA ASN A 63 -10.68 23.24 8.84
C ASN A 63 -10.45 24.59 9.54
N THR A 64 -10.02 24.57 10.81
CA THR A 64 -9.61 25.74 11.58
C THR A 64 -8.09 25.88 11.72
N GLY A 65 -7.34 24.95 11.12
CA GLY A 65 -5.89 24.90 11.17
C GLY A 65 -5.24 25.62 9.99
N ILE A 66 -4.17 25.02 9.46
CA ILE A 66 -3.44 25.56 8.32
C ILE A 66 -4.30 25.41 7.05
N PRO A 67 -4.58 26.50 6.30
CA PRO A 67 -5.29 26.41 5.04
C PRO A 67 -4.52 25.58 4.01
N ASN A 68 -5.26 24.77 3.25
CA ASN A 68 -4.72 23.80 2.31
C ASN A 68 -3.57 22.97 2.95
N PRO A 69 -3.83 22.18 3.99
CA PRO A 69 -2.78 21.47 4.72
C PRO A 69 -2.06 20.46 3.82
N PHE A 70 -2.76 19.84 2.88
CA PHE A 70 -2.18 18.88 1.94
C PHE A 70 -1.80 19.61 0.65
N ARG A 71 -0.52 19.56 0.25
CA ARG A 71 -0.04 20.27 -0.94
C ARG A 71 0.93 19.42 -1.74
N TRP A 72 0.79 19.42 -3.05
CA TRP A 72 1.71 18.74 -3.95
C TRP A 72 2.27 19.71 -4.98
N GLY A 73 3.54 19.52 -5.32
CA GLY A 73 4.14 20.14 -6.48
C GLY A 73 3.60 19.55 -7.78
N LEU A 74 3.68 20.33 -8.85
CA LEU A 74 3.58 19.82 -10.22
C LEU A 74 4.72 18.81 -10.49
N PRO A 75 4.56 17.88 -11.46
CA PRO A 75 5.61 16.92 -11.80
C PRO A 75 6.93 17.56 -12.25
N ASP A 76 6.83 18.70 -12.96
CA ASP A 76 7.95 19.54 -13.40
C ASP A 76 7.44 20.99 -13.56
N ARG A 77 8.28 21.91 -14.05
CA ARG A 77 7.83 23.21 -14.55
C ARG A 77 6.73 23.02 -15.59
N LEU A 78 5.71 23.88 -15.55
CA LEU A 78 4.60 23.83 -16.52
C LEU A 78 4.66 25.04 -17.47
N PRO A 79 5.11 24.87 -18.72
CA PRO A 79 5.18 25.97 -19.69
C PRO A 79 3.80 26.53 -20.06
N PRO A 80 3.74 27.77 -20.61
CA PRO A 80 2.51 28.34 -21.16
C PRO A 80 1.77 27.41 -22.11
N GLY A 81 0.45 27.34 -21.96
CA GLY A 81 -0.45 26.53 -22.80
C GLY A 81 -0.48 25.03 -22.48
N GLN A 82 0.45 24.53 -21.66
CA GLN A 82 0.54 23.12 -21.26
C GLN A 82 -0.39 22.80 -20.09
N GLU A 83 -0.67 21.51 -19.92
CA GLU A 83 -1.41 20.96 -18.78
C GLU A 83 -0.69 19.76 -18.17
N THR A 84 -0.98 19.50 -16.90
CA THR A 84 -0.45 18.36 -16.16
C THR A 84 -1.44 17.93 -15.08
N THR A 85 -1.45 16.66 -14.72
CA THR A 85 -2.23 16.14 -13.59
C THR A 85 -1.28 15.84 -12.44
N VAL A 86 -1.64 16.36 -11.27
CA VAL A 86 -0.97 16.08 -10.00
C VAL A 86 -1.80 15.06 -9.25
N THR A 87 -1.22 13.88 -9.04
CA THR A 87 -1.80 12.83 -8.20
C THR A 87 -1.16 12.86 -6.82
N GLY A 88 -1.97 12.82 -5.78
CA GLY A 88 -1.55 12.80 -4.39
C GLY A 88 -2.46 11.90 -3.55
N PHE A 89 -2.04 11.60 -2.32
CA PHE A 89 -2.81 10.72 -1.44
C PHE A 89 -2.97 11.31 -0.04
N ILE A 90 -4.13 11.08 0.58
CA ILE A 90 -4.41 11.47 1.97
C ILE A 90 -4.95 10.25 2.72
N ARG A 91 -4.28 9.82 3.78
CA ARG A 91 -4.74 8.76 4.67
C ARG A 91 -5.64 9.33 5.76
N LEU A 92 -6.95 9.15 5.61
CA LEU A 92 -7.97 9.63 6.55
C LEU A 92 -8.25 8.56 7.61
N ARG A 93 -8.36 8.96 8.88
CA ARG A 93 -8.58 8.08 10.04
C ARG A 93 -9.85 8.42 10.81
N SER A 94 -10.29 9.68 10.79
CA SER A 94 -11.54 10.06 11.45
C SER A 94 -12.73 9.57 10.63
N ILE A 95 -13.64 8.81 11.25
CA ILE A 95 -14.90 8.33 10.64
C ILE A 95 -15.87 9.51 10.59
N ARG A 96 -16.06 10.11 9.41
CA ARG A 96 -16.91 11.28 9.21
C ARG A 96 -17.18 11.54 7.73
N HIS A 97 -18.06 12.52 7.50
CA HIS A 97 -18.18 13.17 6.20
C HIS A 97 -17.10 14.25 6.03
N TRP A 98 -16.50 14.28 4.86
CA TRP A 98 -15.50 15.25 4.43
C TRP A 98 -16.01 15.96 3.19
N ARG A 99 -15.91 17.29 3.18
CA ARG A 99 -16.11 18.10 1.99
C ARG A 99 -14.80 18.77 1.64
N PHE A 100 -14.05 18.15 0.73
CA PHE A 100 -12.76 18.65 0.27
C PHE A 100 -12.95 19.71 -0.81
N SER A 101 -11.95 20.59 -0.95
CA SER A 101 -11.84 21.56 -2.04
C SER A 101 -10.39 21.72 -2.46
N ALA A 102 -10.15 22.07 -3.71
CA ALA A 102 -8.83 22.26 -4.27
C ALA A 102 -8.48 23.74 -4.45
N SER A 103 -7.19 24.04 -4.41
CA SER A 103 -6.63 25.38 -4.66
C SER A 103 -5.37 25.26 -5.51
N LEU A 104 -5.07 26.31 -6.29
CA LEU A 104 -3.76 26.51 -6.91
C LEU A 104 -3.06 27.66 -6.18
N VAL A 105 -1.97 27.34 -5.49
CA VAL A 105 -1.23 28.25 -4.61
C VAL A 105 0.07 28.66 -5.29
N GLN A 106 0.38 29.96 -5.29
CA GLN A 106 1.72 30.48 -5.54
C GLN A 106 2.28 30.95 -4.20
N GLU A 107 3.21 30.17 -3.63
CA GLU A 107 3.69 30.32 -2.26
C GLU A 107 4.21 31.74 -1.98
N PHE A 108 3.77 32.32 -0.87
CA PHE A 108 4.03 33.71 -0.44
C PHE A 108 3.59 34.82 -1.42
N VAL A 109 2.89 34.49 -2.51
CA VAL A 109 2.39 35.47 -3.49
C VAL A 109 0.87 35.58 -3.44
N ARG A 110 0.14 34.54 -3.85
CA ARG A 110 -1.34 34.52 -3.87
C ARG A 110 -1.91 33.13 -4.15
N TYR A 111 -3.21 32.97 -3.95
CA TYR A 111 -3.98 31.90 -4.58
C TYR A 111 -4.34 32.32 -6.02
N GLN A 112 -4.03 31.48 -7.00
CA GLN A 112 -4.53 31.66 -8.38
C GLN A 112 -5.98 31.19 -8.49
N GLN A 113 -6.30 30.12 -7.76
CA GLN A 113 -7.66 29.62 -7.52
C GLN A 113 -7.71 29.09 -6.09
N GLN A 114 -8.84 29.25 -5.41
CA GLN A 114 -8.99 28.86 -4.01
C GLN A 114 -10.36 28.22 -3.77
N GLY A 115 -10.37 27.08 -3.09
CA GLY A 115 -11.61 26.46 -2.61
C GLY A 115 -12.57 26.03 -3.73
N VAL A 116 -12.04 25.59 -4.86
CA VAL A 116 -12.80 25.15 -6.04
C VAL A 116 -12.95 23.63 -6.07
N PHE A 117 -13.82 23.12 -6.95
CA PHE A 117 -14.05 21.69 -7.17
C PHE A 117 -14.38 20.89 -5.89
N PRO A 118 -15.50 21.21 -5.20
CA PRO A 118 -15.85 20.50 -3.98
C PRO A 118 -16.09 19.01 -4.24
N GLN A 119 -15.55 18.16 -3.38
CA GLN A 119 -15.73 16.71 -3.42
C GLN A 119 -16.15 16.19 -2.05
N ASP A 120 -17.22 15.39 -2.03
CA ASP A 120 -17.75 14.78 -0.82
C ASP A 120 -17.21 13.35 -0.67
N VAL A 121 -16.65 13.05 0.50
CA VAL A 121 -16.02 11.79 0.83
C VAL A 121 -16.50 11.34 2.21
N VAL A 122 -16.84 10.06 2.35
CA VAL A 122 -17.23 9.47 3.65
C VAL A 122 -16.20 8.42 4.04
N THR A 123 -15.64 8.57 5.24
CA THR A 123 -14.80 7.56 5.86
C THR A 123 -15.65 6.67 6.77
N LEU A 124 -15.67 5.38 6.46
CA LEU A 124 -16.38 4.33 7.19
C LEU A 124 -15.46 3.66 8.23
N PRO A 125 -16.02 3.00 9.26
CA PRO A 125 -15.25 2.12 10.15
C PRO A 125 -14.56 1.00 9.35
N ALA A 126 -13.39 0.53 9.81
CA ALA A 126 -12.66 -0.57 9.20
C ALA A 126 -13.55 -1.82 8.97
N PRO A 127 -13.38 -2.55 7.84
CA PRO A 127 -14.19 -3.72 7.51
C PRO A 127 -13.73 -4.99 8.24
N THR A 128 -13.29 -4.88 9.50
CA THR A 128 -12.77 -5.98 10.34
C THR A 128 -13.80 -6.53 11.33
N SER A 129 -14.98 -5.93 11.42
CA SER A 129 -16.03 -6.43 12.30
C SER A 129 -16.60 -7.75 11.77
N PRO A 130 -16.95 -8.72 12.65
CA PRO A 130 -17.67 -9.92 12.25
C PRO A 130 -18.95 -9.61 11.47
N VAL A 131 -19.18 -10.35 10.40
CA VAL A 131 -20.38 -10.24 9.55
C VAL A 131 -21.09 -11.59 9.49
N PRO A 132 -22.43 -11.65 9.47
CA PRO A 132 -23.13 -12.90 9.23
C PRO A 132 -22.77 -13.50 7.86
N ALA A 133 -22.94 -14.81 7.73
CA ALA A 133 -22.77 -15.49 6.46
C ALA A 133 -23.67 -14.86 5.37
N SER A 134 -23.05 -14.48 4.26
CA SER A 134 -23.75 -13.89 3.12
C SER A 134 -24.69 -14.90 2.47
N SER A 135 -25.87 -14.45 2.05
CA SER A 135 -26.78 -15.25 1.21
C SER A 135 -26.37 -15.26 -0.27
N ASN A 136 -25.34 -14.50 -0.65
CA ASN A 136 -24.82 -14.46 -2.01
C ASN A 136 -24.04 -15.77 -2.31
N PRO A 137 -24.43 -16.55 -3.34
CA PRO A 137 -23.73 -17.80 -3.67
C PRO A 137 -22.27 -17.59 -4.14
N ASN A 138 -21.90 -16.36 -4.51
CA ASN A 138 -20.52 -15.99 -4.88
C ASN A 138 -19.67 -15.56 -3.67
N MET A 139 -20.14 -15.81 -2.44
CA MET A 139 -19.39 -15.56 -1.22
C MET A 139 -19.21 -16.87 -0.44
N VAL A 140 -18.00 -17.07 0.09
CA VAL A 140 -17.66 -18.20 0.96
C VAL A 140 -17.43 -17.67 2.36
N TYR A 141 -18.19 -18.19 3.32
CA TYR A 141 -18.10 -17.77 4.72
C TYR A 141 -17.05 -18.59 5.48
N PHE A 142 -16.17 -17.90 6.20
CA PHE A 142 -15.20 -18.48 7.11
C PHE A 142 -15.69 -18.34 8.56
N PRO A 143 -16.23 -19.39 9.19
CA PRO A 143 -16.78 -19.31 10.54
C PRO A 143 -15.72 -19.00 11.60
N GLU A 144 -14.44 -19.30 11.35
CA GLU A 144 -13.34 -19.09 12.28
C GLU A 144 -13.05 -17.60 12.54
N THR A 145 -13.20 -16.77 11.51
CA THR A 145 -12.99 -15.31 11.61
C THR A 145 -14.26 -14.51 11.36
N GLN A 146 -15.36 -15.17 11.03
CA GLN A 146 -16.66 -14.58 10.76
C GLN A 146 -16.64 -13.56 9.61
N HIS A 147 -15.90 -13.90 8.54
CA HIS A 147 -15.77 -13.08 7.34
C HIS A 147 -16.22 -13.81 6.07
N ASN A 148 -16.71 -13.05 5.10
CA ASN A 148 -17.07 -13.55 3.78
C ASN A 148 -15.94 -13.27 2.78
N VAL A 149 -15.63 -14.25 1.93
CA VAL A 149 -14.61 -14.14 0.87
C VAL A 149 -15.29 -14.30 -0.49
N PRO A 150 -15.12 -13.35 -1.44
CA PRO A 150 -15.58 -13.51 -2.81
C PRO A 150 -15.06 -14.80 -3.43
N ARG A 151 -15.89 -15.51 -4.19
CA ARG A 151 -15.53 -16.79 -4.81
C ARG A 151 -14.22 -16.72 -5.58
N ILE A 152 -13.97 -15.61 -6.29
CA ILE A 152 -12.73 -15.36 -7.03
C ILE A 152 -11.47 -15.39 -6.13
N PHE A 153 -11.54 -14.77 -4.95
CA PHE A 153 -10.45 -14.81 -3.98
C PHE A 153 -10.36 -16.18 -3.31
N TYR A 154 -11.49 -16.81 -3.00
CA TYR A 154 -11.48 -18.14 -2.41
C TYR A 154 -10.91 -19.21 -3.36
N ASP A 155 -11.20 -19.13 -4.66
CA ASP A 155 -10.65 -20.01 -5.69
C ASP A 155 -9.14 -19.85 -5.80
N TYR A 156 -8.66 -18.61 -5.86
CA TYR A 156 -7.24 -18.33 -5.84
C TYR A 156 -6.58 -18.83 -4.55
N TRP A 157 -7.20 -18.58 -3.38
CA TRP A 157 -6.75 -19.04 -2.08
C TRP A 157 -6.59 -20.57 -2.06
N GLN A 158 -7.61 -21.31 -2.49
CA GLN A 158 -7.56 -22.78 -2.55
C GLN A 158 -6.47 -23.30 -3.50
N ALA A 159 -6.37 -22.70 -4.69
CA ALA A 159 -5.42 -23.13 -5.71
C ALA A 159 -3.96 -22.85 -5.33
N ASN A 160 -3.70 -21.85 -4.49
CA ASN A 160 -2.35 -21.37 -4.17
C ASN A 160 -1.91 -21.66 -2.72
N GLY A 161 -2.39 -22.76 -2.12
CA GLY A 161 -1.89 -23.26 -0.82
C GLY A 161 -2.78 -22.96 0.38
N GLY A 162 -3.86 -22.21 0.19
CA GLY A 162 -4.93 -22.04 1.16
C GLY A 162 -4.47 -21.53 2.53
N LEU A 163 -4.94 -22.19 3.58
CA LEU A 163 -4.76 -21.77 4.97
C LEU A 163 -3.29 -21.67 5.36
N GLU A 164 -2.48 -22.65 4.93
CA GLU A 164 -1.06 -22.71 5.23
C GLU A 164 -0.31 -21.49 4.70
N ARG A 165 -0.70 -21.01 3.51
CA ARG A 165 -0.01 -19.88 2.86
C ARG A 165 -0.57 -18.53 3.27
N PHE A 166 -1.89 -18.36 3.20
CA PHE A 166 -2.51 -17.05 3.31
C PHE A 166 -3.13 -16.79 4.69
N GLY A 167 -3.42 -17.85 5.45
CA GLY A 167 -4.22 -17.76 6.66
C GLY A 167 -5.70 -17.50 6.39
N TYR A 168 -6.41 -17.15 7.46
CA TYR A 168 -7.82 -16.77 7.41
C TYR A 168 -8.04 -15.32 6.94
N PRO A 169 -9.21 -14.99 6.36
CA PRO A 169 -9.56 -13.60 6.09
C PRO A 169 -9.68 -12.80 7.40
N LEU A 170 -9.23 -11.55 7.39
CA LEU A 170 -9.25 -10.60 8.51
C LEU A 170 -10.16 -9.39 8.25
N THR A 171 -10.73 -9.30 7.05
CA THR A 171 -11.60 -8.21 6.61
C THR A 171 -12.71 -8.77 5.72
N GLU A 172 -13.83 -8.07 5.60
CA GLU A 172 -14.70 -8.19 4.42
C GLU A 172 -13.97 -7.66 3.16
N PRO A 173 -14.35 -8.07 1.94
CA PRO A 173 -13.80 -7.49 0.71
C PRO A 173 -14.28 -6.04 0.52
N PHE A 174 -13.38 -5.13 0.14
CA PHE A 174 -13.69 -3.71 -0.04
C PHE A 174 -12.84 -3.06 -1.13
N PRO A 175 -13.30 -1.97 -1.77
CA PRO A 175 -12.48 -1.22 -2.70
C PRO A 175 -11.34 -0.49 -1.98
N GLU A 176 -10.10 -0.67 -2.43
CA GLU A 176 -8.93 0.03 -1.90
C GLU A 176 -8.06 0.56 -3.03
N VAL A 177 -7.50 1.76 -2.83
CA VAL A 177 -6.48 2.31 -3.72
C VAL A 177 -5.15 1.59 -3.47
N SER A 178 -4.61 0.96 -4.51
CA SER A 178 -3.23 0.49 -4.49
C SER A 178 -2.29 1.68 -4.60
N LEU A 179 -1.39 1.85 -3.63
CA LEU A 179 -0.39 2.92 -3.66
C LEU A 179 0.73 2.63 -4.67
N THR A 180 0.79 1.42 -5.24
CA THR A 180 1.79 1.04 -6.24
C THR A 180 1.51 1.67 -7.60
N ASP A 181 0.25 1.72 -8.03
CA ASP A 181 -0.16 2.24 -9.34
C ASP A 181 -1.27 3.30 -9.28
N GLY A 182 -1.84 3.54 -8.10
CA GLY A 182 -2.92 4.49 -7.84
C GLY A 182 -4.30 4.00 -8.25
N ASN A 183 -4.45 2.80 -8.81
CA ASN A 183 -5.75 2.25 -9.21
C ASN A 183 -6.53 1.75 -7.99
N THR A 184 -7.85 1.63 -8.14
CA THR A 184 -8.72 1.03 -7.12
C THR A 184 -9.02 -0.41 -7.49
N TYR A 185 -8.70 -1.33 -6.60
CA TYR A 185 -9.00 -2.75 -6.74
C TYR A 185 -10.00 -3.19 -5.67
N LEU A 186 -10.79 -4.22 -5.98
CA LEU A 186 -11.43 -4.97 -4.91
C LEU A 186 -10.31 -5.66 -4.14
N THR A 187 -10.29 -5.48 -2.83
CA THR A 187 -9.21 -5.92 -1.96
C THR A 187 -9.75 -6.70 -0.78
N GLN A 188 -9.03 -7.72 -0.34
CA GLN A 188 -9.29 -8.38 0.94
C GLN A 188 -7.98 -8.76 1.64
N TYR A 189 -7.92 -8.50 2.94
CA TYR A 189 -6.80 -8.90 3.79
C TYR A 189 -7.06 -10.26 4.41
N PHE A 190 -6.05 -11.12 4.29
CA PHE A 190 -5.90 -12.38 5.04
C PHE A 190 -4.79 -12.21 6.08
N GLU A 191 -4.47 -13.22 6.88
CA GLU A 191 -3.42 -13.08 7.90
C GLU A 191 -2.03 -12.75 7.31
N ARG A 192 -1.71 -13.33 6.16
CA ARG A 192 -0.35 -13.32 5.58
C ARG A 192 -0.26 -12.59 4.23
N ALA A 193 -1.39 -12.22 3.64
CA ALA A 193 -1.41 -11.60 2.31
C ALA A 193 -2.60 -10.64 2.13
N ARG A 194 -2.45 -9.72 1.18
CA ARG A 194 -3.52 -8.86 0.65
C ARG A 194 -3.81 -9.32 -0.77
N PHE A 195 -5.07 -9.65 -1.06
CA PHE A 195 -5.50 -10.05 -2.41
C PHE A 195 -6.11 -8.83 -3.09
N GLU A 196 -5.76 -8.62 -4.36
CA GLU A 196 -6.25 -7.55 -5.23
C GLU A 196 -6.86 -8.20 -6.49
N HIS A 197 -8.10 -7.80 -6.84
CA HIS A 197 -8.73 -8.24 -8.08
C HIS A 197 -8.38 -7.29 -9.23
N HIS A 198 -7.78 -7.85 -10.28
CA HIS A 198 -7.36 -7.15 -11.50
C HIS A 198 -8.25 -7.57 -12.68
N PRO A 199 -9.37 -6.88 -12.92
CA PRO A 199 -10.32 -7.25 -13.98
C PRO A 199 -9.74 -7.18 -15.40
N GLU A 200 -8.67 -6.41 -15.61
CA GLU A 200 -7.91 -6.36 -16.86
C GLU A 200 -7.24 -7.70 -17.22
N PHE A 201 -7.08 -8.60 -16.25
CA PHE A 201 -6.51 -9.93 -16.42
C PHE A 201 -7.55 -11.06 -16.32
N ALA A 202 -8.83 -10.73 -16.50
CA ALA A 202 -9.95 -11.67 -16.37
C ALA A 202 -9.72 -12.99 -17.13
N GLY A 203 -9.94 -14.11 -16.44
CA GLY A 203 -9.78 -15.47 -16.99
C GLY A 203 -8.33 -15.96 -17.05
N THR A 204 -7.37 -15.21 -16.50
CA THR A 204 -5.96 -15.63 -16.40
C THR A 204 -5.57 -15.90 -14.95
N GLN A 205 -4.41 -16.50 -14.75
CA GLN A 205 -3.83 -16.68 -13.40
C GLN A 205 -3.48 -15.36 -12.69
N PHE A 206 -3.49 -14.24 -13.40
CA PHE A 206 -3.16 -12.91 -12.88
C PHE A 206 -4.40 -12.09 -12.54
N GLU A 207 -5.61 -12.67 -12.66
CA GLU A 207 -6.84 -11.98 -12.27
C GLU A 207 -6.87 -11.65 -10.77
N VAL A 208 -6.21 -12.46 -9.94
CA VAL A 208 -5.94 -12.13 -8.53
C VAL A 208 -4.44 -12.01 -8.36
N LEU A 209 -3.99 -10.85 -7.89
CA LEU A 209 -2.60 -10.59 -7.52
C LEU A 209 -2.49 -10.38 -6.02
N LEU A 210 -1.30 -10.66 -5.48
CA LEU A 210 -0.98 -10.31 -4.11
C LEU A 210 -0.35 -8.93 -4.06
N GLY A 211 -0.82 -8.11 -3.12
CA GLY A 211 -0.25 -6.81 -2.80
C GLY A 211 1.20 -6.92 -2.32
N LEU A 212 1.98 -5.87 -2.55
CA LEU A 212 3.43 -5.82 -2.26
C LEU A 212 3.71 -5.52 -0.77
N LEU A 213 3.10 -6.30 0.12
CA LEU A 213 3.14 -6.04 1.56
C LEU A 213 4.56 -6.03 2.13
N GLY A 214 5.47 -6.85 1.60
CA GLY A 214 6.87 -6.84 2.04
C GLY A 214 7.59 -5.57 1.61
N SER A 215 7.36 -5.08 0.38
CA SER A 215 7.87 -3.78 -0.06
C SER A 215 7.29 -2.61 0.73
N GLU A 216 5.99 -2.64 1.04
CA GLU A 216 5.31 -1.62 1.85
C GLU A 216 5.89 -1.57 3.27
N ARG A 217 6.05 -2.73 3.91
CA ARG A 217 6.58 -2.85 5.28
C ARG A 217 8.03 -2.37 5.41
N THR A 218 8.83 -2.52 4.36
CA THR A 218 10.28 -2.26 4.38
C THR A 218 10.66 -0.93 3.73
N ALA A 219 9.70 -0.14 3.24
CA ALA A 219 9.95 1.13 2.57
C ALA A 219 10.82 2.10 3.40
N GLY A 220 10.59 2.16 4.72
CA GLY A 220 11.37 2.98 5.65
C GLY A 220 12.68 2.34 6.15
N ARG A 221 12.95 1.08 5.78
CA ARG A 221 14.05 0.25 6.31
C ARG A 221 15.18 0.04 5.30
N ARG A 222 15.05 0.61 4.10
CA ARG A 222 16.01 0.41 2.99
C ARG A 222 17.46 0.73 3.35
N GLN A 223 17.72 1.53 4.39
CA GLN A 223 19.08 1.87 4.84
C GLN A 223 19.65 0.89 5.88
N GLU A 224 18.85 -0.03 6.41
CA GLU A 224 19.32 -1.06 7.32
C GLU A 224 20.16 -2.10 6.54
N PRO A 225 21.21 -2.68 7.17
CA PRO A 225 22.13 -3.59 6.47
C PRO A 225 21.48 -4.75 5.70
N PRO A 226 20.43 -5.45 6.22
CA PRO A 226 19.80 -6.55 5.49
C PRO A 226 19.11 -6.11 4.20
N PHE A 227 18.68 -4.86 4.06
CA PHE A 227 17.95 -4.35 2.89
C PHE A 227 18.86 -3.64 1.88
N GLN A 228 20.18 -3.70 2.09
CA GLN A 228 21.15 -3.19 1.13
C GLN A 228 21.51 -4.28 0.11
N PRO A 229 21.65 -3.92 -1.18
CA PRO A 229 22.04 -4.89 -2.20
C PRO A 229 23.45 -5.44 -1.93
N VAL A 230 23.65 -6.70 -2.28
CA VAL A 230 24.94 -7.40 -2.16
C VAL A 230 25.57 -7.63 -3.53
N PRO A 231 26.91 -7.79 -3.61
CA PRO A 231 27.54 -8.19 -4.86
C PRO A 231 27.12 -9.62 -5.26
N PRO A 232 27.12 -9.94 -6.57
CA PRO A 232 26.83 -11.29 -7.03
C PRO A 232 27.77 -12.33 -6.36
N PRO A 233 27.23 -13.39 -5.74
CA PRO A 233 28.02 -14.44 -5.11
C PRO A 233 28.68 -15.33 -6.17
N SER A 234 29.80 -15.95 -5.81
CA SER A 234 30.46 -16.99 -6.62
C SER A 234 29.98 -18.42 -6.29
N ASP A 235 29.18 -18.57 -5.24
CA ASP A 235 28.68 -19.84 -4.74
C ASP A 235 27.51 -20.33 -5.62
N PRO A 236 27.59 -21.51 -6.25
CA PRO A 236 26.52 -22.04 -7.09
C PRO A 236 25.24 -22.41 -6.32
N ASP A 237 25.30 -22.54 -4.99
CA ASP A 237 24.14 -22.85 -4.17
C ASP A 237 23.35 -21.60 -3.69
N VAL A 238 23.79 -20.42 -4.13
CA VAL A 238 23.16 -19.12 -3.83
C VAL A 238 22.62 -18.50 -5.12
N ASP A 239 21.31 -18.33 -5.19
CA ASP A 239 20.68 -17.62 -6.30
C ASP A 239 20.81 -16.11 -6.09
N TYR A 240 21.18 -15.38 -7.14
CA TYR A 240 21.28 -13.92 -7.12
C TYR A 240 20.26 -13.29 -8.06
N PHE A 241 19.53 -12.29 -7.55
CA PHE A 241 18.49 -11.58 -8.29
C PHE A 241 18.98 -10.18 -8.66
N PRO A 242 19.47 -9.96 -9.89
CA PRO A 242 20.01 -8.66 -10.30
C PRO A 242 18.98 -7.52 -10.27
N GLU A 243 17.69 -7.84 -10.32
CA GLU A 243 16.59 -6.88 -10.26
C GLU A 243 16.53 -6.13 -8.93
N THR A 244 16.93 -6.79 -7.83
CA THR A 244 16.91 -6.21 -6.48
C THR A 244 18.29 -6.20 -5.82
N GLY A 245 19.25 -6.94 -6.35
CA GLY A 245 20.60 -7.09 -5.80
C GLY A 245 20.66 -8.00 -4.57
N HIS A 246 19.66 -8.86 -4.35
CA HIS A 246 19.56 -9.74 -3.19
C HIS A 246 19.74 -11.21 -3.54
N THR A 247 20.03 -12.02 -2.52
CA THR A 247 20.27 -13.46 -2.70
C THR A 247 19.22 -14.36 -2.05
N LEU A 248 19.10 -15.60 -2.54
CA LEU A 248 18.43 -16.70 -1.84
C LEU A 248 19.38 -17.86 -1.64
N ARG A 249 19.35 -18.44 -0.44
CA ARG A 249 20.14 -19.63 -0.08
C ARG A 249 19.37 -20.56 0.83
N GLY A 250 19.96 -21.73 1.11
CA GLY A 250 19.47 -22.65 2.14
C GLY A 250 17.99 -23.03 2.01
N LEU A 251 17.28 -23.02 3.14
CA LEU A 251 15.87 -23.43 3.24
C LEU A 251 14.94 -22.44 2.53
N PHE A 252 15.19 -21.13 2.61
CA PHE A 252 14.34 -20.13 1.94
C PHE A 252 14.42 -20.21 0.43
N ARG A 253 15.61 -20.47 -0.14
CA ARG A 253 15.77 -20.78 -1.57
C ARG A 253 14.93 -21.99 -1.98
N GLN A 254 15.05 -23.09 -1.24
CA GLN A 254 14.30 -24.31 -1.54
C GLN A 254 12.79 -24.08 -1.46
N TYR A 255 12.34 -23.40 -0.40
CA TYR A 255 10.93 -23.08 -0.20
C TYR A 255 10.39 -22.20 -1.33
N TRP A 256 11.12 -21.14 -1.72
CA TRP A 256 10.71 -20.22 -2.78
C TRP A 256 10.46 -20.95 -4.10
N TRP A 257 11.42 -21.79 -4.54
CA TRP A 257 11.30 -22.56 -5.79
C TRP A 257 10.18 -23.60 -5.75
N GLN A 258 9.95 -24.24 -4.60
CA GLN A 258 8.94 -25.29 -4.46
C GLN A 258 7.52 -24.74 -4.28
N ASN A 259 7.35 -23.50 -3.82
CA ASN A 259 6.06 -22.95 -3.41
C ASN A 259 5.50 -21.86 -4.34
N GLY A 260 6.07 -21.71 -5.54
CA GLY A 260 5.49 -20.89 -6.60
C GLY A 260 6.36 -19.70 -7.03
N GLY A 261 7.47 -19.44 -6.34
CA GLY A 261 8.50 -18.49 -6.75
C GLY A 261 7.97 -17.08 -7.01
N LEU A 262 8.45 -16.48 -8.11
CA LEU A 262 8.25 -15.07 -8.45
C LEU A 262 6.77 -14.65 -8.50
N PRO A 263 5.84 -15.39 -9.15
CA PRO A 263 4.42 -15.04 -9.15
C PRO A 263 3.79 -14.89 -7.77
N ILE A 264 4.25 -15.67 -6.77
CA ILE A 264 3.64 -15.69 -5.44
C ILE A 264 4.36 -14.74 -4.49
N PHE A 265 5.69 -14.80 -4.43
CA PHE A 265 6.47 -14.10 -3.40
C PHE A 265 7.06 -12.78 -3.91
N GLY A 266 7.27 -12.65 -5.22
CA GLY A 266 8.11 -11.61 -5.79
C GLY A 266 9.61 -11.87 -5.57
N TYR A 267 10.40 -10.86 -5.90
CA TYR A 267 11.85 -10.89 -5.69
C TYR A 267 12.21 -10.79 -4.19
N PRO A 268 13.34 -11.37 -3.74
CA PRO A 268 13.89 -11.03 -2.43
C PRO A 268 14.27 -9.55 -2.38
N ILE A 269 13.99 -8.90 -1.26
CA ILE A 269 14.28 -7.47 -1.01
C ILE A 269 15.11 -7.25 0.27
N SER A 270 15.55 -8.33 0.89
CA SER A 270 16.53 -8.33 1.97
C SER A 270 17.39 -9.58 1.90
N GLU A 271 18.50 -9.60 2.62
CA GLU A 271 19.18 -10.83 3.04
C GLU A 271 18.46 -11.46 4.25
N GLU A 272 18.87 -12.66 4.65
CA GLU A 272 18.40 -13.33 5.87
C GLU A 272 18.91 -12.62 7.12
N PHE A 273 18.06 -12.37 8.11
CA PHE A 273 18.44 -11.76 9.40
C PHE A 273 17.46 -12.12 10.53
N GLU A 274 17.85 -11.89 11.78
CA GLU A 274 16.96 -12.10 12.93
C GLU A 274 15.99 -10.92 13.13
N GLU A 275 14.70 -11.22 13.30
CA GLU A 275 13.66 -10.22 13.56
C GLU A 275 12.69 -10.72 14.63
N GLN A 276 12.29 -9.82 15.54
CA GLN A 276 11.22 -10.10 16.49
C GLN A 276 9.84 -9.95 15.82
N SER A 277 9.05 -11.02 15.84
CA SER A 277 7.66 -11.05 15.38
C SER A 277 6.80 -10.11 16.22
N LYS A 278 6.03 -9.24 15.56
CA LYS A 278 5.06 -8.36 16.21
C LYS A 278 3.85 -9.10 16.79
N THR A 279 3.58 -10.32 16.31
CA THR A 279 2.34 -11.04 16.64
C THR A 279 2.47 -11.97 17.84
N ASP A 280 3.67 -12.47 18.13
CA ASP A 280 3.95 -13.40 19.23
C ASP A 280 5.17 -13.02 20.09
N GLY A 281 5.97 -12.03 19.66
CA GLY A 281 7.15 -11.56 20.39
C GLY A 281 8.38 -12.46 20.29
N GLN A 282 8.33 -13.55 19.53
CA GLN A 282 9.47 -14.45 19.32
C GLN A 282 10.42 -13.90 18.24
N VAL A 283 11.67 -14.34 18.29
CA VAL A 283 12.68 -13.99 17.29
C VAL A 283 12.79 -15.13 16.27
N TYR A 284 12.68 -14.79 15.00
CA TYR A 284 12.83 -15.70 13.87
C TYR A 284 13.97 -15.24 12.97
N VAL A 285 14.62 -16.18 12.29
CA VAL A 285 15.39 -15.82 11.08
C VAL A 285 14.37 -15.58 9.99
N VAL A 286 14.46 -14.41 9.36
CA VAL A 286 13.51 -13.95 8.35
C VAL A 286 14.20 -13.47 7.09
N GLN A 287 13.47 -13.50 5.99
CA GLN A 287 13.84 -12.80 4.78
C GLN A 287 12.62 -12.16 4.15
N TYR A 288 12.74 -10.91 3.72
CA TYR A 288 11.68 -10.18 3.06
C TYR A 288 11.73 -10.37 1.54
N PHE A 289 10.55 -10.51 0.97
CA PHE A 289 10.27 -10.53 -0.46
C PHE A 289 9.30 -9.39 -0.77
N GLU A 290 9.06 -9.08 -2.04
CA GLU A 290 8.14 -7.99 -2.40
C GLU A 290 6.73 -8.18 -1.81
N ARG A 291 6.23 -9.42 -1.76
CA ARG A 291 4.86 -9.73 -1.31
C ARG A 291 4.77 -10.32 0.10
N ASN A 292 5.82 -10.99 0.58
CA ASN A 292 5.78 -11.76 1.83
C ASN A 292 7.06 -11.64 2.64
N ARG A 293 7.04 -12.15 3.87
CA ARG A 293 8.21 -12.42 4.71
C ARG A 293 8.24 -13.92 4.99
N PHE A 294 9.38 -14.57 4.76
CA PHE A 294 9.59 -15.94 5.21
C PHE A 294 10.13 -15.92 6.62
N GLU A 295 9.69 -16.88 7.43
CA GLU A 295 10.12 -17.10 8.81
C GLU A 295 10.56 -18.55 8.94
N TRP A 296 11.75 -18.76 9.49
CA TRP A 296 12.25 -20.09 9.82
C TRP A 296 11.82 -20.50 11.22
N HIS A 297 11.19 -21.66 11.31
CA HIS A 297 10.65 -22.25 12.53
C HIS A 297 11.41 -23.54 12.90
N PRO A 298 12.48 -23.46 13.72
CA PRO A 298 13.28 -24.63 14.09
C PRO A 298 12.49 -25.72 14.84
N GLU A 299 11.40 -25.35 15.52
CA GLU A 299 10.49 -26.28 16.19
C GLU A 299 9.78 -27.24 15.22
N PHE A 300 9.79 -26.93 13.92
CA PHE A 300 9.20 -27.74 12.85
C PHE A 300 10.25 -28.36 11.92
N ALA A 301 11.51 -28.44 12.35
CA ALA A 301 12.61 -28.98 11.57
C ALA A 301 12.30 -30.33 10.91
N GLY A 302 12.56 -30.44 9.61
CA GLY A 302 12.30 -31.64 8.82
C GLY A 302 10.83 -31.84 8.41
N THR A 303 9.96 -30.87 8.70
CA THR A 303 8.58 -30.86 8.21
C THR A 303 8.39 -29.76 7.16
N ARG A 304 7.27 -29.80 6.43
CA ARG A 304 6.93 -28.73 5.49
C ARG A 304 6.66 -27.36 6.15
N TYR A 305 6.51 -27.32 7.47
CA TYR A 305 6.24 -26.10 8.24
C TYR A 305 7.52 -25.46 8.80
N GLU A 306 8.69 -25.96 8.42
CA GLU A 306 9.97 -25.37 8.83
C GLU A 306 10.17 -23.94 8.27
N VAL A 307 9.50 -23.61 7.16
CA VAL A 307 9.38 -22.24 6.64
C VAL A 307 7.91 -21.87 6.56
N LEU A 308 7.53 -20.78 7.24
CA LEU A 308 6.18 -20.22 7.20
C LEU A 308 6.22 -18.79 6.65
N LEU A 309 5.08 -18.31 6.15
CA LEU A 309 4.94 -16.90 5.84
C LEU A 309 4.54 -16.12 7.09
N GLY A 310 5.26 -15.03 7.34
CA GLY A 310 4.94 -14.08 8.39
C GLY A 310 3.60 -13.38 8.17
N HIS A 311 3.00 -12.91 9.27
CA HIS A 311 1.67 -12.30 9.27
C HIS A 311 1.68 -10.83 8.81
N LEU A 312 2.33 -10.51 7.68
CA LEU A 312 2.54 -9.13 7.22
C LEU A 312 1.23 -8.36 7.08
N ALA A 313 0.17 -9.00 6.60
CA ALA A 313 -1.14 -8.37 6.47
C ALA A 313 -1.74 -8.04 7.85
N ARG A 314 -1.70 -8.96 8.81
CA ARG A 314 -2.11 -8.69 10.21
C ARG A 314 -1.31 -7.54 10.82
N GLU A 315 0.02 -7.56 10.67
CA GLU A 315 0.88 -6.47 11.17
C GLU A 315 0.49 -5.13 10.58
N MET A 316 0.19 -5.08 9.28
CA MET A 316 -0.24 -3.85 8.64
C MET A 316 -1.61 -3.39 9.14
N LEU A 317 -2.55 -4.31 9.38
CA LEU A 317 -3.84 -3.96 9.97
C LEU A 317 -3.70 -3.40 11.39
N ILE A 318 -2.78 -3.94 12.21
CA ILE A 318 -2.42 -3.39 13.52
C ILE A 318 -1.84 -1.98 13.37
N ASP A 319 -0.89 -1.77 12.45
CA ASP A 319 -0.28 -0.45 12.19
C ASP A 319 -1.32 0.59 11.68
N ARG A 320 -2.39 0.12 11.01
CA ARG A 320 -3.55 0.95 10.63
C ARG A 320 -4.49 1.25 11.80
N GLY A 321 -4.41 0.50 12.89
CA GLY A 321 -5.32 0.56 14.04
C GLY A 321 -6.64 -0.19 13.81
N TRP A 322 -6.64 -1.20 12.94
CA TRP A 322 -7.83 -2.00 12.61
C TRP A 322 -7.97 -3.27 13.46
N LEU A 323 -6.87 -3.70 14.09
CA LEU A 323 -6.76 -4.87 14.96
C LEU A 323 -6.05 -4.53 16.27
#